data_AF-A0A1B6J5W2-F1
#
_entry.id   AF-A0A1B6J5W2-F1
#
_cell.length_a   1.000
_cell.length_b   1.000
_cell.length_c   1.000
_cell.angle_alpha   90.00
_cell.angle_beta   90.00
_cell.angle_gamma   90.00
#
_symmetry.space_group_name_H-M   'P 1'
#
loop_
_entity.id
_entity.type
_entity.pdbx_description
1 polymer ?
#
loop_
_entity_poly.entity_id
_entity_poly.type
_entity_poly.pdbx_seq_one_letter_code
_entity_poly.pdbx_strand_id
1 'polypeptide(L)'
;SLPVADRAKENTPLPTSATAHDTITRYIKSHVKQRWSSEEKSVVVESFKHKITERTNPSLKECRDVISTSPILSGRSASQIKTFVNNIIKGKTTLPKEFKHLL
;
A
#
# COMPACT_ATOMS: atom_id res chain seq x y z
N SER A 1 21.67 -64.75 29.81
CA SER A 1 20.62 -63.90 30.41
C SER A 1 20.86 -62.45 30.06
N LEU A 2 19.81 -61.62 30.05
CA LEU A 2 19.82 -60.23 29.54
C LEU A 2 20.54 -59.22 30.46
N PRO A 3 20.86 -58.00 29.97
CA PRO A 3 21.84 -57.08 30.58
C PRO A 3 21.26 -55.89 31.37
N VAL A 4 22.10 -55.30 32.24
CA VAL A 4 22.04 -53.96 32.88
C VAL A 4 23.49 -53.58 33.23
N ALA A 5 23.97 -52.33 33.31
CA ALA A 5 23.39 -50.98 33.16
C ALA A 5 24.42 -50.06 32.42
N ASP A 6 24.00 -49.08 31.61
CA ASP A 6 23.84 -47.64 31.97
C ASP A 6 25.14 -46.85 32.29
N ARG A 7 25.58 -46.01 31.33
CA ARG A 7 25.93 -44.60 31.62
C ARG A 7 25.89 -43.74 30.36
N ALA A 8 25.13 -42.65 30.42
CA ALA A 8 24.90 -41.73 29.30
C ALA A 8 26.17 -41.01 28.79
N LYS A 9 26.22 -40.79 27.47
CA LYS A 9 26.95 -39.69 26.83
C LYS A 9 25.95 -38.83 26.07
N GLU A 10 25.53 -37.74 26.68
CA GLU A 10 24.68 -36.75 26.03
C GLU A 10 25.53 -35.94 25.05
N ASN A 11 25.48 -36.33 23.78
CA ASN A 11 25.97 -35.55 22.64
C ASN A 11 24.80 -35.38 21.68
N THR A 12 24.13 -34.24 21.76
CA THR A 12 22.96 -33.90 20.93
C THR A 12 23.35 -33.86 19.44
N PRO A 13 22.84 -34.75 18.58
CA PRO A 13 23.03 -34.64 17.14
C PRO A 13 22.06 -33.60 16.58
N LEU A 14 22.53 -32.74 15.69
CA LEU A 14 21.66 -31.90 14.87
C LEU A 14 20.78 -32.80 13.98
N PRO A 15 19.47 -32.51 13.81
CA PRO A 15 18.67 -33.12 12.75
C PRO A 15 19.06 -32.51 11.38
N THR A 16 19.79 -33.28 10.60
CA THR A 16 20.04 -33.03 9.17
C THR A 16 18.76 -33.29 8.35
N SER A 17 18.67 -32.63 7.18
CA SER A 17 17.75 -32.93 6.06
C SER A 17 16.36 -32.29 6.09
N ALA A 18 16.17 -31.22 5.31
CA ALA A 18 15.54 -31.35 3.98
C ALA A 18 15.59 -30.02 3.22
N THR A 19 16.01 -30.07 1.96
CA THR A 19 16.00 -28.93 1.04
C THR A 19 14.57 -28.56 0.66
N ALA A 20 14.09 -27.39 1.11
CA ALA A 20 12.87 -26.75 0.62
C ALA A 20 13.23 -25.41 -0.04
N HIS A 21 13.70 -25.47 -1.29
CA HIS A 21 13.69 -24.29 -2.16
C HIS A 21 12.25 -23.87 -2.44
N ASP A 22 12.06 -22.56 -2.66
CA ASP A 22 10.80 -21.94 -3.08
C ASP A 22 9.56 -22.28 -2.24
N THR A 23 9.35 -21.48 -1.20
CA THR A 23 8.11 -20.69 -1.17
C THR A 23 8.37 -19.36 -0.45
N ILE A 24 8.97 -18.42 -1.18
CA ILE A 24 8.63 -17.01 -0.94
C ILE A 24 7.15 -16.91 -1.24
N THR A 25 6.32 -17.01 -0.21
CA THR A 25 4.91 -16.69 -0.27
C THR A 25 4.82 -15.20 -0.56
N ARG A 26 4.94 -14.85 -1.85
CA ARG A 26 4.43 -13.60 -2.39
C ARG A 26 2.97 -13.61 -2.04
N TYR A 27 2.66 -12.99 -0.90
CA TYR A 27 1.31 -12.66 -0.48
C TYR A 27 0.73 -11.87 -1.64
N ILE A 28 -0.04 -12.55 -2.50
CA ILE A 28 -0.75 -11.94 -3.60
C ILE A 28 -1.87 -11.16 -2.91
N LYS A 29 -1.51 -9.97 -2.41
CA LYS A 29 -2.44 -8.99 -1.88
C LYS A 29 -3.42 -8.76 -3.01
N SER A 30 -4.61 -9.37 -2.89
CA SER A 30 -5.62 -9.27 -3.93
C SER A 30 -5.83 -7.78 -4.18
N HIS A 31 -5.59 -7.34 -5.42
CA HIS A 31 -5.65 -5.92 -5.78
C HIS A 31 -7.13 -5.52 -5.91
N VAL A 32 -7.88 -5.69 -4.81
CA VAL A 32 -9.22 -5.14 -4.61
C VAL A 32 -9.09 -3.65 -4.88
N LYS A 33 -9.70 -3.20 -5.98
CA LYS A 33 -9.64 -1.81 -6.43
C LYS A 33 -10.43 -0.96 -5.43
N GLN A 34 -9.76 -0.55 -4.36
CA GLN A 34 -10.32 0.29 -3.30
C GLN A 34 -10.93 1.54 -3.93
N ARG A 35 -12.26 1.62 -3.89
CA ARG A 35 -13.01 2.77 -4.40
C ARG A 35 -12.63 3.99 -3.57
N TRP A 36 -12.60 5.17 -4.20
CA TRP A 36 -12.36 6.43 -3.50
C TRP A 36 -13.63 6.85 -2.74
N SER A 37 -13.52 7.08 -1.43
CA SER A 37 -14.60 7.64 -0.59
C SER A 37 -14.94 9.08 -1.01
N SER A 38 -15.97 9.66 -0.42
CA SER A 38 -16.27 11.08 -0.68
C SER A 38 -15.22 11.98 -0.03
N GLU A 39 -14.80 11.68 1.20
CA GLU A 39 -13.84 12.49 1.95
C GLU A 39 -12.43 12.41 1.34
N GLU A 40 -11.98 11.21 0.93
CA GLU A 40 -10.68 11.05 0.25
C GLU A 40 -10.63 11.89 -1.04
N LYS A 41 -11.73 11.97 -1.80
CA LYS A 41 -11.82 12.83 -3.00
C LYS A 41 -11.73 14.30 -2.61
N SER A 42 -12.46 14.72 -1.58
CA SER A 42 -12.45 16.11 -1.11
C SER A 42 -11.02 16.55 -0.77
N VAL A 43 -10.34 15.81 0.11
CA VAL A 43 -8.99 16.14 0.57
C VAL A 43 -7.97 16.15 -0.59
N VAL A 44 -8.05 15.19 -1.53
CA VAL A 44 -7.14 15.19 -2.68
C VAL A 44 -7.44 16.32 -3.67
N VAL A 45 -8.72 16.64 -3.91
CA VAL A 45 -9.12 17.76 -4.79
C VAL A 45 -8.69 19.10 -4.18
N GLU A 46 -8.88 19.28 -2.88
CA GLU A 46 -8.49 20.48 -2.15
C GLU A 46 -6.97 20.66 -2.10
N SER A 47 -6.24 19.63 -1.65
CA SER A 47 -4.77 19.65 -1.53
C SER A 47 -4.06 19.90 -2.87
N PHE A 48 -4.66 19.46 -3.98
CA PHE A 48 -4.10 19.60 -5.32
C PHE A 48 -4.89 20.54 -6.23
N LYS A 49 -5.79 21.39 -5.69
CA LYS A 49 -6.65 22.30 -6.46
C LYS A 49 -5.87 23.07 -7.52
N HIS A 50 -4.86 23.81 -7.07
CA HIS A 50 -3.95 24.60 -7.92
C HIS A 50 -3.32 23.76 -9.05
N LYS A 51 -2.79 22.57 -8.73
CA LYS A 51 -2.22 21.64 -9.72
C LYS A 51 -3.26 21.15 -10.74
N ILE A 52 -4.49 20.89 -10.31
CA ILE A 52 -5.58 20.45 -11.17
C ILE A 52 -6.01 21.58 -12.12
N THR A 53 -6.22 22.80 -11.60
CA THR A 53 -6.58 23.99 -12.38
C THR A 53 -5.49 24.32 -13.42
N GLU A 54 -4.21 24.23 -13.03
CA GLU A 54 -3.05 24.38 -13.93
C GLU A 54 -2.78 23.18 -14.84
N ARG A 55 -3.56 22.09 -14.72
CA ARG A 55 -3.35 20.81 -15.42
C ARG A 55 -1.96 20.19 -15.26
N THR A 56 -1.28 20.52 -14.17
CA THR A 56 0.06 20.01 -13.82
C THR A 56 -0.04 18.80 -12.90
N ASN A 57 0.70 17.74 -13.20
CA ASN A 57 0.65 16.49 -12.44
C ASN A 57 1.59 16.56 -11.21
N PRO A 58 1.13 16.36 -9.96
CA PRO A 58 1.97 16.50 -8.78
C PRO A 58 3.16 15.52 -8.74
N SER A 59 4.21 15.93 -8.04
CA SER A 59 5.35 15.07 -7.72
C SER A 59 4.97 13.98 -6.70
N LEU A 60 5.78 12.92 -6.65
CA LEU A 60 5.63 11.89 -5.61
C LEU A 60 6.02 12.41 -4.22
N LYS A 61 6.73 13.55 -4.10
CA LYS A 61 7.01 14.17 -2.81
C LYS A 61 5.74 14.85 -2.28
N GLU A 62 5.14 15.76 -3.05
CA GLU A 62 3.90 16.45 -2.68
C GLU A 62 2.79 15.45 -2.31
N CYS A 63 2.67 14.33 -3.05
CA CYS A 63 1.72 13.26 -2.71
C CYS A 63 2.00 12.57 -1.36
N ARG A 64 3.27 12.42 -0.95
CA ARG A 64 3.63 11.86 0.38
C ARG A 64 3.41 12.88 1.48
N ASP A 65 3.76 14.14 1.24
CA ASP A 65 3.55 15.24 2.18
C ASP A 65 2.06 15.33 2.54
N VAL A 66 1.16 15.26 1.53
CA VAL A 66 -0.31 15.23 1.74
C VAL A 66 -0.81 13.97 2.47
N ILE A 67 -0.23 12.78 2.23
CA ILE A 67 -0.55 11.58 3.01
C ILE A 67 -0.15 11.77 4.48
N SER A 68 0.99 12.40 4.75
CA SER A 68 1.50 12.60 6.11
C SER A 68 0.67 13.61 6.93
N THR A 69 0.08 14.60 6.27
CA THR A 69 -0.78 15.61 6.91
C THR A 69 -2.25 15.18 6.99
N SER A 70 -2.69 14.25 6.14
CA SER A 70 -4.09 13.84 6.02
C SER A 70 -4.30 12.36 6.36
N PRO A 71 -4.62 12.00 7.61
CA PRO A 71 -4.79 10.60 8.06
C PRO A 71 -5.80 9.80 7.22
N ILE A 72 -6.79 10.46 6.63
CA ILE A 72 -7.80 9.85 5.76
C ILE A 72 -7.21 9.22 4.49
N LEU A 73 -6.01 9.65 4.07
CA LEU A 73 -5.28 9.14 2.91
C LEU A 73 -4.21 8.10 3.28
N SER A 74 -4.09 7.70 4.56
CA SER A 74 -3.14 6.69 5.02
C SER A 74 -3.26 5.34 4.31
N GLY A 75 -4.46 4.98 3.84
CA GLY A 75 -4.72 3.78 3.03
C GLY A 75 -4.30 3.91 1.55
N ARG A 76 -3.81 5.07 1.11
CA ARG A 76 -3.43 5.36 -0.29
C ARG A 76 -1.92 5.51 -0.44
N SER A 77 -1.40 4.92 -1.52
CA SER A 77 -0.04 5.20 -1.97
C SER A 77 0.03 6.54 -2.72
N ALA A 78 1.20 7.19 -2.66
CA ALA A 78 1.47 8.42 -3.43
C ALA A 78 1.21 8.25 -4.93
N SER A 79 1.49 7.06 -5.49
CA SER A 79 1.20 6.73 -6.89
C SER A 79 -0.31 6.68 -7.20
N GLN A 80 -1.16 6.22 -6.27
CA GLN A 80 -2.61 6.23 -6.43
C GLN A 80 -3.17 7.66 -6.42
N ILE A 81 -2.70 8.51 -5.50
CA ILE A 81 -3.07 9.94 -5.46
C ILE A 81 -2.65 10.63 -6.75
N LYS A 82 -1.39 10.48 -7.17
CA LYS A 82 -0.88 11.04 -8.43
C LYS A 82 -1.71 10.58 -9.64
N THR A 83 -2.06 9.30 -9.69
CA THR A 83 -2.89 8.74 -10.78
C THR A 83 -4.30 9.33 -10.76
N PHE A 84 -4.90 9.51 -9.58
CA PHE A 84 -6.22 10.10 -9.40
C PHE A 84 -6.25 11.58 -9.84
N VAL A 85 -5.28 12.39 -9.40
CA VAL A 85 -5.13 13.80 -9.83
C VAL A 85 -4.95 13.90 -11.35
N ASN A 86 -4.05 13.09 -11.94
CA ASN A 86 -3.89 12.99 -13.38
C ASN A 86 -5.19 12.58 -14.12
N ASN A 87 -6.01 11.72 -13.53
CA ASN A 87 -7.28 11.32 -14.14
C ASN A 87 -8.34 12.44 -14.07
N ILE A 88 -8.34 13.28 -13.03
CA ILE A 88 -9.15 14.51 -12.99
C ILE A 88 -8.69 15.47 -14.10
N ILE A 89 -7.39 15.76 -14.19
CA ILE A 89 -6.80 16.64 -15.22
C ILE A 89 -7.16 16.18 -16.63
N LYS A 90 -7.20 14.86 -16.86
CA LYS A 90 -7.57 14.24 -18.16
C LYS A 90 -9.09 14.07 -18.35
N GLY A 91 -9.94 14.57 -17.46
CA GLY A 91 -11.41 14.42 -17.53
C GLY A 91 -11.91 12.98 -17.37
N LYS A 92 -11.06 12.04 -16.93
CA LYS A 92 -11.36 10.61 -16.78
C LYS A 92 -11.93 10.24 -15.40
N THR A 93 -12.25 11.23 -14.57
CA THR A 93 -12.78 11.01 -13.22
C THR A 93 -13.93 11.97 -12.98
N THR A 94 -15.13 11.42 -12.82
CA THR A 94 -16.32 12.17 -12.44
C THR A 94 -16.23 12.54 -10.96
N LEU A 95 -15.95 13.81 -10.69
CA LEU A 95 -16.13 14.37 -9.35
C LEU A 95 -17.63 14.58 -9.09
N PRO A 96 -18.15 14.21 -7.90
CA PRO A 96 -19.48 14.62 -7.45
C PRO A 96 -19.71 16.13 -7.61
N LYS A 97 -20.97 16.54 -7.82
CA LYS A 97 -21.35 17.95 -8.06
C LYS A 97 -20.82 18.87 -6.95
N GLU A 98 -20.93 18.41 -5.71
CA GLU A 98 -20.44 19.09 -4.50
C GLU A 98 -18.95 19.47 -4.55
N PHE A 99 -18.11 18.81 -5.35
CA PHE A 99 -16.68 19.13 -5.46
C PHE A 99 -16.32 19.92 -6.72
N LYS A 100 -17.29 20.30 -7.56
CA LYS A 100 -17.02 21.12 -8.75
C LYS A 100 -16.68 22.56 -8.41
N HIS A 101 -17.19 23.10 -7.30
CA HIS A 101 -16.84 24.45 -6.84
C HIS A 101 -15.38 24.54 -6.33
N LEU A 102 -14.73 23.40 -6.11
CA LEU A 102 -13.34 23.34 -5.67
C LEU A 102 -12.33 23.47 -6.82
N LEU A 103 -12.72 23.52 -8.10
CA LEU A 103 -11.81 23.52 -9.25
C LEU A 103 -11.96 24.74 -10.18
#